data_AF-A0A1W1BWU2-F1
#
_entry.id   AF-A0A1W1BWU2-F1
#
_cell.length_a   1.000
_cell.length_b   1.000
_cell.length_c   1.000
_cell.angle_alpha   90.00
_cell.angle_beta   90.00
_cell.angle_gamma   90.00
#
_symmetry.space_group_name_H-M   'P 1'
#
loop_
_entity.id
_entity.type
_entity.pdbx_description
1 polymer ?
#
loop_
_entity_poly.entity_id
_entity_poly.type
_entity_poly.pdbx_seq_one_letter_code
_entity_poly.pdbx_strand_id
1 'polypeptide(L)'
;MRRVVVTGLGMINSVGNDKESAFKAICEGACGIDTITLFDPEKYSVQIAGEVKDFDPATVMPPKEVKKADRFIHLGLKAAKEAMEDANIGDDIDMERFGVSAASGIGGLPSIEKNSVILATKGPRRISPFFIPGALVNMLGGFVSIAHGTKGPNLASVTACAAGTHSINEATKTIMCNGADRMLVVAAESAITGAGVGGFAAMKALSTRNDDPKHSSRPFDADRDGFVMGEGAGALVLEEYEAAVSTAINDKNETLALKALLGSKENCPPMSSIKGQIGHCLGAAGGIEAVTCLMAMRDGIIPPTINFETADENCDLDYVTEGARKAELNVVMSNSFGFGGTNGVVIFKKI
;
A
#
# COMPACT_ATOMS: atom_id res chain seq x y z
N MET A 1 -27.62 4.32 6.36
CA MET A 1 -26.25 4.66 6.78
C MET A 1 -25.82 5.84 5.94
N ARG A 2 -25.09 6.79 6.50
CA ARG A 2 -24.20 7.65 5.69
C ARG A 2 -23.31 6.73 4.86
N ARG A 3 -22.92 7.07 3.64
CA ARG A 3 -21.79 6.40 2.97
C ARG A 3 -20.88 7.47 2.35
N VAL A 4 -19.89 7.09 1.56
CA VAL A 4 -18.59 7.80 1.55
C VAL A 4 -18.08 8.12 0.14
N VAL A 5 -17.28 9.16 -0.05
CA VAL A 5 -16.41 9.40 -1.23
C VAL A 5 -14.95 9.47 -0.81
N VAL A 6 -14.08 9.39 -1.81
CA VAL A 6 -12.71 9.89 -1.71
C VAL A 6 -12.65 11.29 -2.34
N THR A 7 -12.12 12.28 -1.63
CA THR A 7 -11.93 13.66 -2.15
C THR A 7 -10.48 13.96 -2.55
N GLY A 8 -9.51 13.28 -1.96
CA GLY A 8 -8.09 13.45 -2.31
C GLY A 8 -7.26 12.18 -2.15
N LEU A 9 -6.21 12.09 -2.96
CA LEU A 9 -5.34 10.93 -3.16
C LEU A 9 -3.87 11.34 -3.02
N GLY A 10 -3.06 10.45 -2.43
CA GLY A 10 -1.60 10.62 -2.36
C GLY A 10 -0.87 9.28 -2.34
N MET A 11 0.32 9.22 -2.95
CA MET A 11 1.03 7.96 -3.18
C MET A 11 2.54 8.14 -3.31
N ILE A 12 3.30 7.18 -2.79
CA ILE A 12 4.75 7.07 -2.98
C ILE A 12 5.14 5.58 -3.03
N ASN A 13 5.87 5.17 -4.07
CA ASN A 13 6.28 3.78 -4.29
C ASN A 13 7.58 3.71 -5.12
N SER A 14 7.97 2.51 -5.55
CA SER A 14 9.23 2.26 -6.26
C SER A 14 9.30 2.75 -7.72
N VAL A 15 8.22 3.30 -8.26
CA VAL A 15 8.19 3.92 -9.62
C VAL A 15 7.80 5.41 -9.62
N GLY A 16 7.43 6.00 -8.48
CA GLY A 16 7.17 7.45 -8.37
C GLY A 16 6.93 7.93 -6.95
N ASN A 17 7.29 9.20 -6.70
CA ASN A 17 7.25 9.84 -5.37
C ASN A 17 6.01 10.71 -5.14
N ASP A 18 5.10 10.76 -6.11
CA ASP A 18 3.78 11.37 -6.10
C ASP A 18 2.83 10.50 -6.94
N LYS A 19 1.53 10.70 -6.80
CA LYS A 19 0.52 9.86 -7.45
C LYS A 19 0.53 9.97 -8.97
N GLU A 20 0.80 11.15 -9.54
CA GLU A 20 0.70 11.36 -10.99
C GLU A 20 1.93 10.79 -11.70
N SER A 21 3.14 10.98 -11.14
CA SER A 21 4.36 10.33 -11.65
C SER A 21 4.30 8.81 -11.49
N ALA A 22 3.87 8.31 -10.33
CA ALA A 22 3.75 6.88 -10.08
C ALA A 22 2.64 6.22 -10.93
N PHE A 23 1.45 6.82 -11.03
CA PHE A 23 0.35 6.29 -11.85
C PHE A 23 0.70 6.34 -13.35
N LYS A 24 1.37 7.40 -13.82
CA LYS A 24 1.90 7.45 -15.19
C LYS A 24 2.89 6.32 -15.44
N ALA A 25 3.88 6.14 -14.56
CA ALA A 25 4.87 5.07 -14.69
C ALA A 25 4.24 3.67 -14.64
N ILE A 26 3.19 3.48 -13.82
CA ILE A 26 2.35 2.28 -13.78
C ILE A 26 1.64 2.06 -15.14
N CYS A 27 0.99 3.08 -15.71
CA CYS A 27 0.36 2.97 -17.03
C CYS A 27 1.37 2.76 -18.18
N GLU A 28 2.60 3.26 -18.05
CA GLU A 28 3.71 3.04 -18.99
C GLU A 28 4.42 1.69 -18.81
N GLY A 29 3.99 0.87 -17.85
CA GLY A 29 4.54 -0.48 -17.64
C GLY A 29 5.89 -0.52 -16.92
N ALA A 30 6.31 0.57 -16.26
CA ALA A 30 7.60 0.65 -15.59
C ALA A 30 7.70 -0.35 -14.42
N CYS A 31 8.91 -0.87 -14.17
CA CYS A 31 9.20 -1.78 -13.06
C CYS A 31 10.26 -1.19 -12.11
N GLY A 32 9.83 -0.92 -10.86
CA GLY A 32 10.64 -0.33 -9.79
C GLY A 32 11.54 -1.33 -9.07
N ILE A 33 11.29 -2.63 -9.23
CA ILE A 33 12.05 -3.71 -8.59
C ILE A 33 13.50 -3.71 -9.08
N ASP A 34 14.45 -3.73 -8.16
CA ASP A 34 15.89 -3.74 -8.44
C ASP A 34 16.64 -4.57 -7.40
N THR A 35 17.96 -4.71 -7.56
CA THR A 35 18.83 -5.17 -6.47
C THR A 35 18.72 -4.22 -5.28
N ILE A 36 18.62 -4.78 -4.07
CA ILE A 36 18.52 -4.05 -2.80
C ILE A 36 19.73 -3.13 -2.60
N THR A 37 19.48 -1.89 -2.19
CA THR A 37 20.49 -0.88 -1.85
C THR A 37 20.40 -0.40 -0.39
N LEU A 38 19.28 -0.65 0.29
CA LEU A 38 19.05 -0.24 1.70
C LEU A 38 19.96 -0.98 2.71
N PHE A 39 20.48 -2.16 2.35
CA PHE A 39 21.47 -2.93 3.13
C PHE A 39 22.31 -3.85 2.21
N ASP A 40 23.39 -4.46 2.71
CA ASP A 40 24.21 -5.46 1.98
C ASP A 40 23.43 -6.78 1.79
N PRO A 41 23.03 -7.15 0.55
CA PRO A 41 22.22 -8.33 0.32
C PRO A 41 23.05 -9.60 0.00
N GLU A 42 24.39 -9.53 -0.08
CA GLU A 42 25.26 -10.61 -0.60
C GLU A 42 24.97 -11.99 0.02
N LYS A 43 24.64 -12.00 1.32
CA LYS A 43 24.49 -13.21 2.16
C LYS A 43 23.05 -13.70 2.25
N TYR A 44 22.11 -13.07 1.54
CA TYR A 44 20.69 -13.41 1.52
C TYR A 44 20.36 -14.19 0.24
N SER A 45 19.45 -15.16 0.33
CA SER A 45 18.94 -15.90 -0.83
C SER A 45 18.01 -15.07 -1.73
N VAL A 46 17.58 -13.90 -1.24
CA VAL A 46 16.79 -12.91 -1.98
C VAL A 46 17.46 -11.56 -1.80
N GLN A 47 17.74 -10.91 -2.92
CA GLN A 47 18.61 -9.73 -3.03
C GLN A 47 17.92 -8.59 -3.79
N ILE A 48 16.59 -8.71 -3.99
CA ILE A 48 15.78 -7.85 -4.85
C ILE A 48 14.57 -7.29 -4.11
N ALA A 49 14.22 -6.03 -4.38
CA ALA A 49 13.07 -5.35 -3.79
C ALA A 49 12.60 -4.14 -4.63
N GLY A 50 11.36 -3.73 -4.42
CA GLY A 50 10.82 -2.44 -4.87
C GLY A 50 11.11 -1.34 -3.84
N GLU A 51 12.31 -0.77 -3.87
CA GLU A 51 12.72 0.35 -2.99
C GLU A 51 12.18 1.70 -3.50
N VAL A 52 11.81 2.60 -2.58
CA VAL A 52 11.42 4.00 -2.90
C VAL A 52 12.68 4.83 -3.12
N LYS A 53 12.87 5.26 -4.37
CA LYS A 53 14.09 5.94 -4.84
C LYS A 53 13.99 7.46 -4.67
N ASP A 54 15.14 8.11 -4.45
CA ASP A 54 15.30 9.59 -4.42
C ASP A 54 14.38 10.38 -3.46
N PHE A 55 13.81 9.73 -2.44
CA PHE A 55 12.97 10.39 -1.43
C PHE A 55 13.77 10.93 -0.24
N ASP A 56 13.78 12.26 -0.07
CA ASP A 56 14.30 12.93 1.12
C ASP A 56 13.20 13.16 2.18
N PRO A 57 13.27 12.54 3.38
CA PRO A 57 12.30 12.73 4.44
C PRO A 57 12.30 14.17 5.03
N ALA A 58 13.31 14.99 4.76
CA ALA A 58 13.28 16.41 5.14
C ALA A 58 12.21 17.23 4.39
N THR A 59 11.66 16.71 3.29
CA THR A 59 10.56 17.33 2.53
C THR A 59 9.20 17.28 3.23
N VAL A 60 9.05 16.39 4.23
CA VAL A 60 7.79 16.16 4.97
C VAL A 60 7.92 16.34 6.49
N MET A 61 9.15 16.45 7.01
CA MET A 61 9.42 16.58 8.44
C MET A 61 10.70 17.43 8.67
N PRO A 62 10.74 18.35 9.65
CA PRO A 62 11.94 19.16 9.87
C PRO A 62 13.21 18.30 10.09
N PRO A 63 14.40 18.63 9.55
CA PRO A 63 15.59 17.77 9.59
C PRO A 63 16.06 17.31 10.99
N LYS A 64 15.72 18.06 12.05
CA LYS A 64 16.01 17.70 13.45
C LYS A 64 15.05 16.64 14.01
N GLU A 65 13.89 16.48 13.39
CA GLU A 65 12.79 15.61 13.80
C GLU A 65 12.83 14.27 13.06
N VAL A 66 13.34 14.21 11.81
CA VAL A 66 13.44 13.00 10.97
C VAL A 66 13.94 11.77 11.73
N LYS A 67 14.95 11.94 12.61
CA LYS A 67 15.56 10.86 13.40
C LYS A 67 14.69 10.34 14.58
N LYS A 68 13.51 10.92 14.79
CA LYS A 68 12.51 10.50 15.80
C LYS A 68 11.47 9.52 15.25
N ALA A 69 11.36 9.41 13.93
CA ALA A 69 10.37 8.59 13.23
C ALA A 69 11.07 7.57 12.31
N ASP A 70 10.46 6.40 12.11
CA ASP A 70 10.94 5.39 11.17
C ASP A 70 10.50 5.70 9.72
N ARG A 71 11.13 5.07 8.73
CA ARG A 71 10.94 5.36 7.30
C ARG A 71 9.51 5.12 6.84
N PHE A 72 8.78 4.14 7.40
CA PHE A 72 7.35 3.96 7.07
C PHE A 72 6.50 5.19 7.46
N ILE A 73 6.88 5.92 8.52
CA ILE A 73 6.21 7.17 8.93
C ILE A 73 6.57 8.31 7.96
N HIS A 74 7.82 8.39 7.49
CA HIS A 74 8.22 9.39 6.49
C HIS A 74 7.47 9.20 5.16
N LEU A 75 7.39 7.97 4.67
CA LEU A 75 6.63 7.61 3.46
C LEU A 75 5.13 7.91 3.64
N GLY A 76 4.57 7.50 4.78
CA GLY A 76 3.18 7.80 5.14
C GLY A 76 2.86 9.28 5.19
N LEU A 77 3.75 10.11 5.76
CA LEU A 77 3.61 11.58 5.76
C LEU A 77 3.67 12.19 4.36
N LYS A 78 4.45 11.62 3.42
CA LYS A 78 4.45 12.09 2.02
C LYS A 78 3.12 11.83 1.33
N ALA A 79 2.58 10.61 1.47
CA ALA A 79 1.27 10.28 0.91
C ALA A 79 0.14 11.08 1.58
N ALA A 80 0.16 11.18 2.92
CA ALA A 80 -0.84 11.93 3.70
C ALA A 80 -0.90 13.41 3.32
N LYS A 81 0.27 14.06 3.20
CA LYS A 81 0.38 15.45 2.77
C LYS A 81 -0.25 15.66 1.39
N GLU A 82 0.12 14.82 0.43
CA GLU A 82 -0.40 14.90 -0.93
C GLU A 82 -1.92 14.67 -1.01
N ALA A 83 -2.46 13.71 -0.25
CA ALA A 83 -3.90 13.46 -0.21
C ALA A 83 -4.68 14.64 0.41
N MET A 84 -4.10 15.32 1.40
CA MET A 84 -4.67 16.52 2.02
C MET A 84 -4.59 17.75 1.10
N GLU A 85 -3.50 17.91 0.36
CA GLU A 85 -3.34 18.96 -0.65
C GLU A 85 -4.30 18.74 -1.85
N ASP A 86 -4.51 17.50 -2.27
CA ASP A 86 -5.42 17.12 -3.37
C ASP A 86 -6.90 17.29 -3.03
N ALA A 87 -7.29 16.92 -1.80
CA ALA A 87 -8.66 17.10 -1.33
C ALA A 87 -9.07 18.58 -1.21
N ASN A 88 -8.09 19.51 -1.28
CA ASN A 88 -8.29 20.97 -1.27
C ASN A 88 -9.24 21.42 -0.14
N ILE A 89 -9.01 20.86 1.05
CA ILE A 89 -9.87 21.00 2.23
C ILE A 89 -9.76 22.43 2.76
N GLY A 90 -10.85 23.17 2.72
CA GLY A 90 -10.89 24.57 3.16
C GLY A 90 -10.77 24.75 4.69
N ASP A 91 -10.59 25.99 5.14
CA ASP A 91 -10.30 26.29 6.55
C ASP A 91 -11.50 26.08 7.51
N ASP A 92 -12.74 26.09 7.01
CA ASP A 92 -14.00 26.02 7.80
C ASP A 92 -14.42 24.57 8.08
N ILE A 93 -13.49 23.76 8.60
CA ILE A 93 -13.66 22.30 8.77
C ILE A 93 -13.50 21.92 10.23
N ASP A 94 -14.50 21.20 10.76
CA ASP A 94 -14.45 20.68 12.12
C ASP A 94 -13.42 19.54 12.22
N MET A 95 -12.24 19.88 12.74
CA MET A 95 -11.15 18.94 12.95
C MET A 95 -11.43 17.92 14.07
N GLU A 96 -12.42 18.14 14.95
CA GLU A 96 -12.89 17.13 15.92
C GLU A 96 -13.77 16.07 15.25
N ARG A 97 -14.23 16.36 14.03
CA ARG A 97 -14.94 15.45 13.13
C ARG A 97 -14.09 14.95 11.96
N PHE A 98 -12.80 15.32 11.94
CA PHE A 98 -11.79 14.78 11.03
C PHE A 98 -10.87 13.83 11.80
N GLY A 99 -10.98 12.52 11.53
CA GLY A 99 -10.10 11.50 12.12
C GLY A 99 -9.02 10.99 11.17
N VAL A 100 -8.21 10.05 11.67
CA VAL A 100 -7.18 9.33 10.93
C VAL A 100 -7.35 7.83 11.17
N SER A 101 -7.32 7.03 10.11
CA SER A 101 -7.05 5.59 10.23
C SER A 101 -5.70 5.31 9.58
N ALA A 102 -4.77 4.77 10.35
CA ALA A 102 -3.44 4.40 9.89
C ALA A 102 -3.36 2.89 9.60
N ALA A 103 -2.42 2.50 8.75
CA ALA A 103 -2.12 1.09 8.51
C ALA A 103 -0.63 0.84 8.28
N SER A 104 -0.17 -0.28 8.81
CA SER A 104 1.11 -0.90 8.48
C SER A 104 1.03 -2.39 8.84
N GLY A 105 1.67 -3.26 8.06
CA GLY A 105 1.70 -4.70 8.34
C GLY A 105 2.70 -5.04 9.45
N ILE A 106 3.82 -4.31 9.51
CA ILE A 106 4.90 -4.52 10.49
C ILE A 106 5.30 -3.21 11.19
N GLY A 107 5.27 -2.08 10.47
CA GLY A 107 5.67 -0.77 11.01
C GLY A 107 7.18 -0.58 11.03
N GLY A 108 7.73 -0.07 12.14
CA GLY A 108 9.12 0.38 12.24
C GLY A 108 10.17 -0.73 12.38
N LEU A 109 10.12 -1.74 11.51
CA LEU A 109 11.09 -2.84 11.47
C LEU A 109 12.55 -2.37 11.38
N PRO A 110 12.92 -1.35 10.57
CA PRO A 110 14.29 -0.82 10.55
C PRO A 110 14.76 -0.33 11.92
N SER A 111 13.91 0.38 12.66
CA SER A 111 14.19 0.81 14.03
C SER A 111 14.23 -0.34 15.02
N ILE A 112 13.38 -1.36 14.88
CA ILE A 112 13.37 -2.55 15.76
C ILE A 112 14.66 -3.35 15.59
N GLU A 113 15.06 -3.65 14.35
CA GLU A 113 16.31 -4.35 14.02
C GLU A 113 17.53 -3.59 14.58
N LYS A 114 17.63 -2.29 14.26
CA LYS A 114 18.70 -1.41 14.71
C LYS A 114 18.81 -1.28 16.23
N ASN A 115 17.69 -1.11 16.94
CA ASN A 115 17.72 -1.01 18.41
C ASN A 115 17.97 -2.38 19.07
N SER A 116 17.60 -3.50 18.44
CA SER A 116 17.95 -4.84 18.90
C SER A 116 19.46 -5.11 18.82
N VAL A 117 20.11 -4.73 17.71
CA VAL A 117 21.58 -4.79 17.57
C VAL A 117 22.26 -3.85 18.58
N ILE A 118 21.73 -2.65 18.82
CA ILE A 118 22.25 -1.73 19.85
C ILE A 118 22.11 -2.33 21.26
N LEU A 119 20.97 -2.94 21.60
CA LEU A 119 20.76 -3.60 22.88
C LEU A 119 21.79 -4.71 23.11
N ALA A 120 21.97 -5.60 22.12
CA ALA A 120 22.90 -6.73 22.20
C ALA A 120 24.38 -6.29 22.26
N THR A 121 24.78 -5.28 21.48
CA THR A 121 26.20 -4.89 21.34
C THR A 121 26.64 -3.76 22.28
N LYS A 122 25.71 -2.94 22.79
CA LYS A 122 26.01 -1.69 23.51
C LYS A 122 25.14 -1.48 24.77
N GLY A 123 24.22 -2.40 25.06
CA GLY A 123 23.38 -2.40 26.26
C GLY A 123 22.19 -1.45 26.21
N PRO A 124 21.20 -1.62 27.11
CA PRO A 124 19.91 -0.91 27.05
C PRO A 124 20.03 0.61 27.20
N ARG A 125 21.06 1.11 27.90
CA ARG A 125 21.35 2.55 28.04
C ARG A 125 21.71 3.27 26.73
N ARG A 126 21.82 2.56 25.61
CA ARG A 126 22.14 3.12 24.28
C ARG A 126 20.98 3.09 23.29
N ILE A 127 19.83 2.53 23.67
CA ILE A 127 18.57 2.59 22.90
C ILE A 127 18.11 4.05 22.80
N SER A 128 17.52 4.44 21.67
CA SER A 128 16.97 5.79 21.49
C SER A 128 15.72 6.01 22.35
N PRO A 129 15.54 7.15 23.05
CA PRO A 129 14.27 7.45 23.71
C PRO A 129 13.11 7.61 22.69
N PHE A 130 13.43 7.91 21.43
CA PHE A 130 12.47 7.96 20.33
C PHE A 130 12.23 6.61 19.65
N PHE A 131 12.82 5.50 20.13
CA PHE A 131 12.62 4.18 19.50
C PHE A 131 11.15 3.76 19.51
N ILE A 132 10.49 3.75 20.67
CA ILE A 132 9.09 3.30 20.76
C ILE A 132 8.14 4.28 20.05
N PRO A 133 8.19 5.61 20.26
CA PRO A 133 7.36 6.56 19.52
C PRO A 133 7.66 6.63 18.01
N GLY A 134 8.84 6.20 17.56
CA GLY A 134 9.21 6.18 16.15
C GLY A 134 8.82 4.92 15.40
N ALA A 135 8.54 3.81 16.09
CA ALA A 135 8.42 2.47 15.48
C ALA A 135 7.05 1.79 15.62
N LEU A 136 6.22 2.15 16.60
CA LEU A 136 4.88 1.58 16.74
C LEU A 136 3.97 1.96 15.56
N VAL A 137 3.20 1.01 15.04
CA VAL A 137 2.34 1.23 13.85
C VAL A 137 1.38 2.41 14.01
N ASN A 138 0.75 2.57 15.19
CA ASN A 138 -0.18 3.66 15.44
C ASN A 138 0.47 5.05 15.51
N MET A 139 1.80 5.13 15.58
CA MET A 139 2.51 6.40 15.52
C MET A 139 2.48 7.01 14.12
N LEU A 140 2.25 6.22 13.05
CA LEU A 140 1.91 6.79 11.73
C LEU A 140 0.68 7.70 11.84
N GLY A 141 -0.41 7.21 12.43
CA GLY A 141 -1.62 8.00 12.67
C GLY A 141 -1.39 9.18 13.62
N GLY A 142 -0.52 9.02 14.62
CA GLY A 142 -0.10 10.09 15.53
C GLY A 142 0.65 11.22 14.83
N PHE A 143 1.70 10.91 14.07
CA PHE A 143 2.48 11.90 13.32
C PHE A 143 1.65 12.61 12.25
N VAL A 144 0.80 11.87 11.52
CA VAL A 144 -0.15 12.43 10.52
C VAL A 144 -1.13 13.39 11.19
N SER A 145 -1.74 13.00 12.32
CA SER A 145 -2.68 13.84 13.07
C SER A 145 -2.04 15.11 13.62
N ILE A 146 -0.78 15.04 14.08
CA ILE A 146 -0.02 16.22 14.51
C ILE A 146 0.32 17.13 13.31
N ALA A 147 0.68 16.56 12.16
CA ALA A 147 1.04 17.33 10.96
C ALA A 147 -0.16 18.06 10.33
N HIS A 148 -1.36 17.48 10.39
CA HIS A 148 -2.57 18.02 9.78
C HIS A 148 -3.61 18.58 10.76
N GLY A 149 -3.34 18.54 12.07
CA GLY A 149 -4.22 19.12 13.10
C GLY A 149 -5.54 18.37 13.35
N THR A 150 -5.69 17.14 12.85
CA THR A 150 -6.91 16.32 13.00
C THR A 150 -7.07 15.85 14.45
N LYS A 151 -8.28 15.97 15.00
CA LYS A 151 -8.61 15.66 16.41
C LYS A 151 -9.69 14.58 16.58
N GLY A 152 -10.33 14.14 15.49
CA GLY A 152 -11.30 13.04 15.50
C GLY A 152 -10.66 11.66 15.77
N PRO A 153 -11.38 10.56 15.55
CA PRO A 153 -10.90 9.21 15.84
C PRO A 153 -9.53 8.92 15.20
N ASN A 154 -8.54 8.52 16.00
CA ASN A 154 -7.20 8.18 15.54
C ASN A 154 -6.91 6.70 15.86
N LEU A 155 -6.98 5.85 14.83
CA LEU A 155 -6.94 4.39 14.93
C LEU A 155 -5.87 3.80 14.00
N ALA A 156 -5.52 2.52 14.21
CA ALA A 156 -4.46 1.86 13.44
C ALA A 156 -4.75 0.37 13.19
N SER A 157 -4.93 0.02 11.93
CA SER A 157 -5.13 -1.36 11.47
C SER A 157 -3.79 -2.07 11.26
N VAL A 158 -3.64 -3.25 11.89
CA VAL A 158 -2.44 -4.11 11.80
C VAL A 158 -2.86 -5.52 11.38
N THR A 159 -3.11 -5.72 10.10
CA THR A 159 -3.64 -6.98 9.54
C THR A 159 -2.83 -7.49 8.35
N ALA A 160 -1.50 -7.43 8.49
CA ALA A 160 -0.53 -7.80 7.44
C ALA A 160 -0.87 -7.11 6.10
N CYS A 161 -0.92 -7.85 4.99
CA CYS A 161 -1.20 -7.32 3.66
C CYS A 161 -2.59 -6.70 3.49
N ALA A 162 -3.52 -6.97 4.42
CA ALA A 162 -4.85 -6.38 4.42
C ALA A 162 -4.92 -5.02 5.14
N ALA A 163 -3.84 -4.58 5.81
CA ALA A 163 -3.86 -3.45 6.74
C ALA A 163 -4.45 -2.16 6.13
N GLY A 164 -3.97 -1.73 4.96
CA GLY A 164 -4.48 -0.54 4.27
C GLY A 164 -5.97 -0.66 3.92
N THR A 165 -6.39 -1.79 3.36
CA THR A 165 -7.80 -2.03 3.00
C THR A 165 -8.69 -2.16 4.23
N HIS A 166 -8.16 -2.66 5.36
CA HIS A 166 -8.83 -2.67 6.66
C HIS A 166 -8.96 -1.26 7.26
N SER A 167 -7.93 -0.42 7.08
CA SER A 167 -7.97 1.00 7.44
C SER A 167 -8.98 1.79 6.61
N ILE A 168 -9.07 1.57 5.28
CA ILE A 168 -10.16 2.14 4.46
C ILE A 168 -11.53 1.66 4.98
N ASN A 169 -11.67 0.37 5.32
CA ASN A 169 -12.91 -0.17 5.88
C ASN A 169 -13.27 0.43 7.25
N GLU A 170 -12.29 0.66 8.13
CA GLU A 170 -12.45 1.28 9.45
C GLU A 170 -12.86 2.75 9.32
N ALA A 171 -12.13 3.53 8.51
CA ALA A 171 -12.45 4.91 8.18
C ALA A 171 -13.85 5.05 7.56
N THR A 172 -14.17 4.21 6.56
CA THR A 172 -15.49 4.18 5.91
C THR A 172 -16.59 3.90 6.94
N LYS A 173 -16.45 2.85 7.75
CA LYS A 173 -17.42 2.51 8.82
C LYS A 173 -17.55 3.62 9.86
N THR A 174 -16.47 4.32 10.18
CA THR A 174 -16.47 5.44 11.13
C THR A 174 -17.34 6.58 10.62
N ILE A 175 -17.26 6.93 9.33
CA ILE A 175 -18.16 7.92 8.71
C ILE A 175 -19.60 7.36 8.60
N MET A 176 -19.77 6.11 8.15
CA MET A 176 -21.08 5.45 8.02
C MET A 176 -21.90 5.44 9.32
N CYS A 177 -21.21 5.28 10.45
CA CYS A 177 -21.76 5.22 11.80
C CYS A 177 -21.78 6.59 12.53
N ASN A 178 -21.54 7.71 11.84
CA ASN A 178 -21.52 9.07 12.42
C ASN A 178 -20.44 9.30 13.50
N GLY A 179 -19.37 8.50 13.49
CA GLY A 179 -18.18 8.68 14.35
C GLY A 179 -17.27 9.82 13.89
N ALA A 180 -17.28 10.13 12.59
CA ALA A 180 -16.58 11.24 11.97
C ALA A 180 -17.38 11.74 10.74
N ASP A 181 -17.01 12.92 10.22
CA ASP A 181 -17.47 13.43 8.92
C ASP A 181 -16.39 13.30 7.85
N ARG A 182 -15.11 13.29 8.26
CA ARG A 182 -13.94 13.04 7.40
C ARG A 182 -12.98 12.06 8.08
N MET A 183 -12.30 11.23 7.29
CA MET A 183 -11.26 10.31 7.76
C MET A 183 -10.10 10.27 6.77
N LEU A 184 -8.90 10.64 7.21
CA LEU A 184 -7.68 10.49 6.44
C LEU A 184 -7.14 9.07 6.64
N VAL A 185 -7.20 8.25 5.59
CA VAL A 185 -6.57 6.94 5.54
C VAL A 185 -5.11 7.11 5.15
N VAL A 186 -4.19 6.48 5.89
CA VAL A 186 -2.76 6.43 5.53
C VAL A 186 -2.19 5.04 5.77
N ALA A 187 -1.87 4.32 4.70
CA ALA A 187 -1.26 3.00 4.76
C ALA A 187 0.19 3.07 4.28
N ALA A 188 1.16 2.66 5.11
CA ALA A 188 2.59 2.76 4.79
C ALA A 188 3.39 1.56 5.32
N GLU A 189 4.45 1.16 4.60
CA GLU A 189 5.36 0.08 4.98
C GLU A 189 6.80 0.39 4.55
N SER A 190 7.77 -0.04 5.35
CA SER A 190 9.22 0.08 5.09
C SER A 190 9.96 -1.19 5.57
N ALA A 191 9.46 -2.37 5.20
CA ALA A 191 9.93 -3.66 5.71
C ALA A 191 11.21 -4.20 5.05
N ILE A 192 11.80 -3.48 4.07
CA ILE A 192 13.01 -3.89 3.36
C ILE A 192 14.24 -3.72 4.28
N THR A 193 14.47 -4.73 5.11
CA THR A 193 15.59 -4.83 6.06
C THR A 193 16.17 -6.24 6.05
N GLY A 194 17.32 -6.46 6.68
CA GLY A 194 17.92 -7.79 6.80
C GLY A 194 16.99 -8.78 7.53
N ALA A 195 16.38 -8.36 8.63
CA ALA A 195 15.38 -9.16 9.35
C ALA A 195 14.08 -9.37 8.54
N GLY A 196 13.63 -8.37 7.79
CA GLY A 196 12.43 -8.47 6.95
C GLY A 196 12.62 -9.44 5.79
N VAL A 197 13.61 -9.18 4.94
CA VAL A 197 13.92 -10.01 3.76
C VAL A 197 14.35 -11.42 4.20
N GLY A 198 15.21 -11.53 5.22
CA GLY A 198 15.62 -12.82 5.77
C GLY A 198 14.45 -13.62 6.36
N GLY A 199 13.49 -12.97 7.03
CA GLY A 199 12.29 -13.60 7.58
C GLY A 199 11.36 -14.16 6.51
N PHE A 200 11.00 -13.34 5.51
CA PHE A 200 10.12 -13.79 4.42
C PHE A 200 10.81 -14.78 3.47
N ALA A 201 12.14 -14.71 3.30
CA ALA A 201 12.93 -15.72 2.59
C ALA A 201 12.97 -17.06 3.34
N ALA A 202 13.12 -17.06 4.67
CA ALA A 202 13.16 -18.28 5.47
C ALA A 202 11.85 -19.08 5.41
N MET A 203 10.70 -18.41 5.28
CA MET A 203 9.40 -19.05 5.03
C MET A 203 9.12 -19.35 3.54
N LYS A 204 10.08 -19.12 2.64
CA LYS A 204 9.99 -19.31 1.18
C LYS A 204 8.80 -18.57 0.53
N ALA A 205 8.50 -17.36 1.00
CA ALA A 205 7.43 -16.53 0.43
C ALA A 205 7.93 -15.53 -0.64
N LEU A 206 9.24 -15.27 -0.67
CA LEU A 206 9.86 -14.33 -1.62
C LEU A 206 10.35 -15.03 -2.89
N SER A 207 10.26 -14.33 -4.02
CA SER A 207 10.93 -14.72 -5.27
C SER A 207 12.45 -14.73 -5.10
N THR A 208 13.11 -15.67 -5.77
CA THR A 208 14.55 -15.94 -5.73
C THR A 208 15.29 -15.59 -7.02
N ARG A 209 14.58 -14.97 -7.98
CA ARG A 209 15.06 -14.57 -9.31
C ARG A 209 15.96 -13.31 -9.26
N ASN A 210 17.07 -13.42 -8.53
CA ASN A 210 18.01 -12.31 -8.27
C ASN A 210 18.81 -11.90 -9.52
N ASP A 211 18.92 -12.80 -10.50
CA ASP A 211 19.57 -12.61 -11.80
C ASP A 211 18.73 -11.79 -12.79
N ASP A 212 17.41 -11.80 -12.62
CA ASP A 212 16.47 -10.97 -13.37
C ASP A 212 15.45 -10.29 -12.42
N PRO A 213 15.84 -9.17 -11.78
CA PRO A 213 14.95 -8.44 -10.88
C PRO A 213 13.71 -7.88 -11.59
N LYS A 214 13.79 -7.52 -12.88
CA LYS A 214 12.70 -6.82 -13.57
C LYS A 214 11.52 -7.73 -13.90
N HIS A 215 11.77 -9.01 -14.18
CA HIS A 215 10.72 -10.01 -14.41
C HIS A 215 10.53 -10.97 -13.22
N SER A 216 11.03 -10.63 -12.04
CA SER A 216 10.92 -11.44 -10.81
C SER A 216 9.50 -11.46 -10.23
N SER A 217 8.83 -10.30 -10.14
CA SER A 217 7.42 -10.25 -9.75
C SER A 217 6.53 -10.42 -10.98
N ARG A 218 5.93 -11.60 -11.09
CA ARG A 218 5.11 -12.05 -12.22
C ARG A 218 3.76 -12.62 -11.73
N PRO A 219 2.78 -11.75 -11.39
CA PRO A 219 1.46 -12.18 -10.94
C PRO A 219 0.75 -13.06 -12.00
N PHE A 220 0.01 -14.08 -11.55
CA PHE A 220 -0.70 -15.08 -12.38
C PHE A 220 0.15 -15.94 -13.35
N ASP A 221 1.38 -15.55 -13.70
CA ASP A 221 2.31 -16.27 -14.59
C ASP A 221 2.69 -17.66 -14.06
N ALA A 222 2.85 -18.66 -14.93
CA ALA A 222 3.14 -20.03 -14.54
C ALA A 222 4.49 -20.21 -13.79
N ASP A 223 5.51 -19.40 -14.11
CA ASP A 223 6.86 -19.51 -13.54
C ASP A 223 7.08 -18.61 -12.30
N ARG A 224 5.99 -18.21 -11.62
CA ARG A 224 6.02 -17.41 -10.38
C ARG A 224 6.51 -18.24 -9.19
N ASP A 225 7.60 -17.81 -8.55
CA ASP A 225 8.24 -18.53 -7.43
C ASP A 225 8.03 -17.88 -6.05
N GLY A 226 7.52 -16.65 -6.00
CA GLY A 226 7.16 -15.95 -4.76
C GLY A 226 6.74 -14.50 -5.01
N PHE A 227 6.49 -13.73 -3.95
CA PHE A 227 6.30 -12.27 -4.06
C PHE A 227 7.64 -11.53 -4.00
N VAL A 228 7.69 -10.30 -4.51
CA VAL A 228 8.85 -9.42 -4.31
C VAL A 228 8.48 -8.35 -3.31
N MET A 229 9.30 -8.13 -2.29
CA MET A 229 9.02 -7.15 -1.26
C MET A 229 9.10 -5.72 -1.82
N GLY A 230 8.12 -4.88 -1.49
CA GLY A 230 8.17 -3.45 -1.78
C GLY A 230 8.02 -2.61 -0.52
N GLU A 231 8.36 -1.34 -0.60
CA GLU A 231 8.01 -0.31 0.38
C GLU A 231 7.18 0.80 -0.29
N GLY A 232 6.61 1.69 0.52
CA GLY A 232 5.81 2.81 0.02
C GLY A 232 4.68 3.21 0.95
N ALA A 233 3.84 4.12 0.46
CA ALA A 233 2.61 4.53 1.12
C ALA A 233 1.52 4.93 0.12
N GLY A 234 0.27 4.74 0.52
CA GLY A 234 -0.92 5.26 -0.15
C GLY A 234 -1.86 5.89 0.88
N ALA A 235 -2.44 7.04 0.52
CA ALA A 235 -3.33 7.80 1.38
C ALA A 235 -4.58 8.29 0.63
N LEU A 236 -5.70 8.36 1.35
CA LEU A 236 -7.00 8.74 0.83
C LEU A 236 -7.72 9.63 1.86
N VAL A 237 -8.22 10.79 1.45
CA VAL A 237 -9.19 11.55 2.27
C VAL A 237 -10.58 11.01 1.97
N LEU A 238 -11.23 10.45 2.99
CA LEU A 238 -12.61 9.97 2.90
C LEU A 238 -13.57 11.01 3.50
N GLU A 239 -14.70 11.27 2.83
CA GLU A 239 -15.75 12.21 3.28
C GLU A 239 -17.16 11.63 3.10
N GLU A 240 -18.16 12.22 3.77
CA GLU A 240 -19.56 11.79 3.61
C GLU A 240 -20.11 12.11 2.20
N TYR A 241 -20.65 11.10 1.51
CA TYR A 241 -21.28 11.21 0.18
C TYR A 241 -22.29 10.07 -0.14
N GLU A 242 -21.87 8.82 -0.50
CA GLU A 242 -22.74 7.62 -0.74
C GLU A 242 -22.12 6.23 -1.23
N ALA A 243 -20.80 5.93 -1.29
CA ALA A 243 -20.23 4.72 -2.00
C ALA A 243 -20.24 3.33 -1.26
N ALA A 244 -19.33 2.37 -1.60
CA ALA A 244 -19.48 0.90 -1.40
C ALA A 244 -18.19 0.09 -1.01
N VAL A 245 -18.29 -1.25 -0.84
CA VAL A 245 -17.26 -2.20 -0.30
C VAL A 245 -17.53 -3.69 -0.66
N SER A 246 -16.56 -4.61 -0.43
CA SER A 246 -16.66 -6.12 -0.31
C SER A 246 -16.93 -6.98 -1.58
N THR A 247 -16.43 -8.22 -1.83
CA THR A 247 -15.35 -9.16 -1.33
C THR A 247 -15.25 -10.40 -2.28
N ALA A 248 -14.20 -11.25 -2.42
CA ALA A 248 -12.76 -11.24 -2.04
C ALA A 248 -11.90 -12.45 -2.57
N ILE A 249 -10.57 -12.25 -2.66
CA ILE A 249 -9.34 -13.11 -2.49
C ILE A 249 -9.00 -14.29 -3.44
N ASN A 250 -7.78 -14.49 -4.02
CA ASN A 250 -6.56 -13.64 -4.25
C ASN A 250 -5.94 -13.72 -5.67
N ASP A 251 -5.64 -14.91 -6.22
CA ASP A 251 -5.07 -15.07 -7.58
C ASP A 251 -5.86 -16.12 -8.39
N LYS A 252 -5.44 -17.40 -8.35
CA LYS A 252 -6.31 -18.55 -8.67
C LYS A 252 -7.58 -18.49 -7.82
N ASN A 253 -7.43 -18.18 -6.54
CA ASN A 253 -8.58 -18.01 -5.64
C ASN A 253 -9.43 -16.79 -6.04
N GLU A 254 -8.85 -15.70 -6.55
CA GLU A 254 -9.63 -14.50 -6.96
C GLU A 254 -10.36 -14.78 -8.27
N THR A 255 -9.68 -15.42 -9.22
CA THR A 255 -10.25 -15.96 -10.44
C THR A 255 -11.44 -16.88 -10.14
N LEU A 256 -11.29 -17.82 -9.19
CA LEU A 256 -12.37 -18.70 -8.76
C LEU A 256 -13.47 -17.98 -7.98
N ALA A 257 -13.12 -17.03 -7.11
CA ALA A 257 -14.07 -16.27 -6.30
C ALA A 257 -14.90 -15.31 -7.15
N LEU A 258 -14.30 -14.65 -8.14
CA LEU A 258 -14.99 -13.76 -9.08
C LEU A 258 -15.85 -14.57 -10.07
N LYS A 259 -15.37 -15.72 -10.58
CA LYS A 259 -16.23 -16.66 -11.33
C LYS A 259 -17.42 -17.15 -10.50
N ALA A 260 -17.23 -17.42 -9.21
CA ALA A 260 -18.30 -17.86 -8.31
C ALA A 260 -19.28 -16.73 -7.96
N LEU A 261 -18.78 -15.50 -7.76
CA LEU A 261 -19.55 -14.30 -7.44
C LEU A 261 -20.36 -13.79 -8.64
N LEU A 262 -19.79 -13.88 -9.85
CA LEU A 262 -20.34 -13.34 -11.09
C LEU A 262 -20.97 -14.43 -11.99
N GLY A 263 -20.88 -15.70 -11.60
CA GLY A 263 -21.57 -16.85 -12.19
C GLY A 263 -20.86 -17.53 -13.37
N SER A 264 -20.01 -16.83 -14.12
CA SER A 264 -19.13 -17.41 -15.14
C SER A 264 -17.93 -16.50 -15.41
N LYS A 265 -16.99 -16.94 -16.26
CA LYS A 265 -15.82 -16.14 -16.64
C LYS A 265 -16.16 -14.99 -17.58
N GLU A 266 -17.19 -15.18 -18.41
CA GLU A 266 -17.71 -14.20 -19.37
C GLU A 266 -18.36 -12.99 -18.66
N ASN A 267 -18.74 -13.16 -17.40
CA ASN A 267 -19.28 -12.11 -16.54
C ASN A 267 -18.20 -11.41 -15.69
N CYS A 268 -16.94 -11.88 -15.70
CA CYS A 268 -15.85 -11.24 -14.98
C CYS A 268 -15.37 -9.98 -15.73
N PRO A 269 -15.16 -8.84 -15.04
CA PRO A 269 -14.51 -7.68 -15.65
C PRO A 269 -13.02 -7.96 -15.90
N PRO A 270 -12.35 -7.14 -16.74
CA PRO A 270 -10.89 -7.12 -16.83
C PRO A 270 -10.26 -6.86 -15.46
N MET A 271 -9.10 -7.49 -15.21
CA MET A 271 -8.37 -7.42 -13.94
C MET A 271 -6.93 -6.99 -14.18
N SER A 272 -6.28 -6.39 -13.19
CA SER A 272 -4.90 -5.91 -13.32
C SER A 272 -4.16 -5.95 -11.98
N SER A 273 -2.94 -6.51 -11.94
CA SER A 273 -2.11 -6.55 -10.73
C SER A 273 -0.82 -5.75 -10.88
N ILE A 274 -0.86 -4.50 -10.41
CA ILE A 274 0.30 -3.59 -10.35
C ILE A 274 1.44 -4.10 -9.45
N LYS A 275 1.22 -5.18 -8.70
CA LYS A 275 2.24 -5.80 -7.83
C LYS A 275 3.48 -6.26 -8.63
N GLY A 276 3.32 -6.62 -9.91
CA GLY A 276 4.45 -6.91 -10.80
C GLY A 276 5.38 -5.72 -11.06
N GLN A 277 4.85 -4.50 -10.91
CA GLN A 277 5.53 -3.23 -11.22
C GLN A 277 6.22 -2.63 -10.01
N ILE A 278 5.53 -2.61 -8.87
CA ILE A 278 5.98 -1.93 -7.65
C ILE A 278 6.48 -2.89 -6.56
N GLY A 279 6.31 -4.20 -6.76
CA GLY A 279 6.42 -5.23 -5.72
C GLY A 279 5.14 -5.32 -4.88
N HIS A 280 5.18 -6.10 -3.80
CA HIS A 280 4.11 -6.14 -2.81
C HIS A 280 4.51 -5.31 -1.57
N CYS A 281 3.96 -4.09 -1.48
CA CYS A 281 4.18 -3.15 -0.38
C CYS A 281 3.47 -3.53 0.94
N LEU A 282 3.29 -4.83 1.21
CA LEU A 282 2.62 -5.41 2.38
C LEU A 282 1.38 -4.63 2.84
N GLY A 283 1.41 -4.00 4.02
CA GLY A 283 0.26 -3.28 4.58
C GLY A 283 -0.11 -1.99 3.83
N ALA A 284 0.80 -1.40 3.05
CA ALA A 284 0.53 -0.24 2.20
C ALA A 284 -0.17 -0.60 0.89
N ALA A 285 -0.08 -1.87 0.45
CA ALA A 285 -0.53 -2.31 -0.87
C ALA A 285 -1.98 -1.89 -1.17
N GLY A 286 -2.91 -2.16 -0.24
CA GLY A 286 -4.32 -1.82 -0.43
C GLY A 286 -4.64 -0.31 -0.52
N GLY A 287 -3.80 0.55 0.08
CA GLY A 287 -3.91 1.99 -0.11
C GLY A 287 -3.47 2.43 -1.50
N ILE A 288 -2.32 1.92 -1.96
CA ILE A 288 -1.75 2.18 -3.29
C ILE A 288 -2.67 1.63 -4.40
N GLU A 289 -3.22 0.43 -4.21
CA GLU A 289 -4.16 -0.23 -5.10
C GLU A 289 -5.48 0.55 -5.18
N ALA A 290 -6.02 1.02 -4.04
CA ALA A 290 -7.22 1.86 -4.02
C ALA A 290 -7.02 3.21 -4.76
N VAL A 291 -5.90 3.90 -4.54
CA VAL A 291 -5.51 5.12 -5.30
C VAL A 291 -5.45 4.81 -6.80
N THR A 292 -4.79 3.71 -7.17
CA THR A 292 -4.64 3.31 -8.58
C THR A 292 -5.99 3.01 -9.24
N CYS A 293 -6.90 2.29 -8.56
CA CYS A 293 -8.25 2.03 -9.07
C CYS A 293 -9.04 3.33 -9.28
N LEU A 294 -8.89 4.32 -8.40
CA LEU A 294 -9.57 5.61 -8.52
C LEU A 294 -9.01 6.45 -9.68
N MET A 295 -7.69 6.46 -9.88
CA MET A 295 -7.07 7.13 -11.02
C MET A 295 -7.40 6.44 -12.35
N ALA A 296 -7.45 5.11 -12.38
CA ALA A 296 -7.97 4.34 -13.51
C ALA A 296 -9.42 4.75 -13.86
N MET A 297 -10.28 4.87 -12.83
CA MET A 297 -11.68 5.28 -12.97
C MET A 297 -11.84 6.76 -13.39
N ARG A 298 -10.91 7.63 -12.98
CA ARG A 298 -10.80 9.03 -13.42
C ARG A 298 -10.50 9.10 -14.92
N ASP A 299 -9.41 8.46 -15.34
CA ASP A 299 -8.76 8.67 -16.63
C ASP A 299 -9.23 7.70 -17.74
N GLY A 300 -10.03 6.69 -17.39
CA GLY A 300 -10.58 5.73 -18.34
C GLY A 300 -9.53 4.75 -18.89
N ILE A 301 -8.59 4.34 -18.04
CA ILE A 301 -7.48 3.46 -18.41
C ILE A 301 -7.22 2.42 -17.31
N ILE A 302 -7.19 1.14 -17.69
CA ILE A 302 -6.83 0.02 -16.81
C ILE A 302 -5.31 -0.15 -16.91
N PRO A 303 -4.55 -0.15 -15.80
CA PRO A 303 -3.11 -0.43 -15.82
C PRO A 303 -2.84 -1.90 -16.20
N PRO A 304 -1.64 -2.23 -16.70
CA PRO A 304 -1.33 -3.59 -17.13
C PRO A 304 -0.99 -4.51 -15.96
N THR A 305 -1.16 -5.82 -16.15
CA THR A 305 -0.34 -6.81 -15.42
C THR A 305 0.91 -7.08 -16.24
N ILE A 306 2.05 -6.51 -15.83
CA ILE A 306 3.34 -6.79 -16.50
C ILE A 306 3.89 -8.17 -16.09
N ASN A 307 4.92 -8.63 -16.81
CA ASN A 307 5.66 -9.87 -16.54
C ASN A 307 4.82 -11.16 -16.62
N PHE A 308 3.66 -11.12 -17.29
CA PHE A 308 2.88 -12.31 -17.65
C PHE A 308 3.34 -12.80 -19.03
N GLU A 309 4.04 -13.94 -19.06
CA GLU A 309 4.66 -14.53 -20.25
C GLU A 309 4.05 -15.91 -20.57
N THR A 310 3.74 -16.69 -19.53
CA THR A 310 3.22 -18.06 -19.62
C THR A 310 1.91 -18.19 -18.82
N ALA A 311 0.82 -18.49 -19.52
CA ALA A 311 -0.50 -18.63 -18.91
C ALA A 311 -0.63 -19.88 -18.02
N ASP A 312 -1.16 -19.68 -16.81
CA ASP A 312 -1.57 -20.75 -15.88
C ASP A 312 -2.99 -21.22 -16.24
N GLU A 313 -3.22 -22.53 -16.38
CA GLU A 313 -4.53 -23.13 -16.69
C GLU A 313 -5.64 -22.75 -15.69
N ASN A 314 -5.26 -22.29 -14.50
CA ASN A 314 -6.15 -21.86 -13.43
C ASN A 314 -6.43 -20.34 -13.44
N CYS A 315 -5.76 -19.60 -14.31
CA CYS A 315 -5.83 -18.16 -14.47
C CYS A 315 -6.16 -17.81 -15.94
N ASP A 316 -7.45 -17.86 -16.28
CA ASP A 316 -8.00 -17.76 -17.64
C ASP A 316 -8.91 -16.52 -17.85
N LEU A 317 -8.82 -15.52 -16.96
CA LEU A 317 -9.50 -14.23 -17.10
C LEU A 317 -8.67 -13.23 -17.93
N ASP A 318 -9.20 -12.04 -18.11
CA ASP A 318 -8.57 -10.95 -18.83
C ASP A 318 -7.69 -10.10 -17.89
N TYR A 319 -6.42 -10.51 -17.70
CA TYR A 319 -5.46 -9.87 -16.78
C TYR A 319 -4.78 -8.60 -17.34
N VAL A 320 -5.24 -8.07 -18.47
CA VAL A 320 -4.71 -6.85 -19.12
C VAL A 320 -3.18 -6.93 -19.32
N THR A 321 -2.74 -7.94 -20.05
CA THR A 321 -1.34 -8.28 -20.32
C THR A 321 -0.71 -7.44 -21.44
N GLU A 322 -1.49 -7.11 -22.46
CA GLU A 322 -1.09 -6.40 -23.69
C GLU A 322 -0.76 -4.90 -23.51
N GLY A 323 -0.35 -4.49 -22.31
CA GLY A 323 -0.20 -3.08 -21.93
C GLY A 323 -1.49 -2.42 -21.45
N ALA A 324 -1.38 -1.16 -21.00
CA ALA A 324 -2.49 -0.42 -20.41
C ALA A 324 -3.65 -0.22 -21.39
N ARG A 325 -4.87 -0.54 -20.97
CA ARG A 325 -6.04 -0.59 -21.85
C ARG A 325 -7.06 0.50 -21.53
N LYS A 326 -7.43 1.31 -22.53
CA LYS A 326 -8.51 2.29 -22.38
C LYS A 326 -9.87 1.58 -22.24
N ALA A 327 -10.66 1.99 -21.26
CA ALA A 327 -12.00 1.46 -20.97
C ALA A 327 -12.85 2.50 -20.25
N GLU A 328 -14.17 2.49 -20.46
CA GLU A 328 -15.09 3.28 -19.65
C GLU A 328 -15.30 2.57 -18.30
N LEU A 329 -14.67 3.09 -17.25
CA LEU A 329 -14.75 2.53 -15.90
C LEU A 329 -15.74 3.33 -15.05
N ASN A 330 -16.87 2.69 -14.72
CA ASN A 330 -17.93 3.24 -13.87
C ASN A 330 -17.99 2.60 -12.47
N VAL A 331 -17.40 1.42 -12.30
CA VAL A 331 -17.21 0.72 -11.02
C VAL A 331 -15.82 0.07 -11.06
N VAL A 332 -15.08 0.14 -9.96
CA VAL A 332 -13.77 -0.50 -9.79
C VAL A 332 -13.69 -1.16 -8.41
N MET A 333 -12.95 -2.26 -8.33
CA MET A 333 -12.78 -3.06 -7.11
C MET A 333 -11.28 -3.14 -6.79
N SER A 334 -10.90 -2.85 -5.54
CA SER A 334 -9.53 -3.06 -5.05
C SER A 334 -9.52 -4.16 -3.99
N ASN A 335 -8.60 -5.11 -4.17
CA ASN A 335 -8.59 -6.45 -3.61
C ASN A 335 -7.25 -6.70 -2.90
N SER A 336 -7.26 -6.70 -1.56
CA SER A 336 -6.01 -6.74 -0.78
C SER A 336 -6.18 -7.51 0.53
N PHE A 337 -5.44 -8.60 0.65
CA PHE A 337 -5.67 -9.62 1.67
C PHE A 337 -4.50 -10.60 1.76
N GLY A 338 -4.31 -11.21 2.92
CA GLY A 338 -3.02 -11.81 3.22
C GLY A 338 -2.92 -12.63 4.49
N PHE A 339 -1.68 -12.74 4.96
CA PHE A 339 -1.26 -13.66 6.02
C PHE A 339 -2.10 -13.52 7.30
N GLY A 340 -2.32 -14.66 7.96
CA GLY A 340 -3.33 -14.80 9.02
C GLY A 340 -4.76 -15.05 8.52
N GLY A 341 -4.98 -15.10 7.20
CA GLY A 341 -6.31 -15.33 6.60
C GLY A 341 -7.20 -14.08 6.62
N THR A 342 -6.59 -12.90 6.56
CA THR A 342 -7.31 -11.64 6.74
C THR A 342 -7.75 -11.05 5.41
N ASN A 343 -9.07 -10.90 5.24
CA ASN A 343 -9.70 -10.56 3.97
C ASN A 343 -10.20 -9.10 3.94
N GLY A 344 -9.88 -8.32 2.91
CA GLY A 344 -10.37 -6.95 2.71
C GLY A 344 -10.59 -6.59 1.23
N VAL A 345 -11.68 -5.86 0.94
CA VAL A 345 -12.00 -5.31 -0.39
C VAL A 345 -12.70 -3.96 -0.22
N VAL A 346 -12.46 -3.06 -1.19
CA VAL A 346 -13.21 -1.81 -1.37
C VAL A 346 -13.76 -1.74 -2.79
N ILE A 347 -14.95 -1.16 -2.96
CA ILE A 347 -15.58 -0.95 -4.27
C ILE A 347 -15.86 0.55 -4.42
N PHE A 348 -15.24 1.15 -5.41
CA PHE A 348 -15.51 2.53 -5.79
C PHE A 348 -16.44 2.56 -7.00
N LYS A 349 -17.31 3.57 -7.04
CA LYS A 349 -18.24 3.81 -8.15
C LYS A 349 -18.07 5.25 -8.60
N LYS A 350 -18.11 5.49 -9.91
CA LYS A 350 -18.07 6.81 -10.52
C LYS A 350 -19.38 7.58 -10.23
N ILE A 351 -19.24 8.89 -10.03
CA ILE A 351 -20.29 9.81 -9.58
C ILE A 351 -20.50 10.93 -10.60
#